data_AF-A0A378HYU6-F1
#
_entry.id   AF-A0A378HYU6-F1
#
_cell.length_a   1.000
_cell.length_b   1.000
_cell.length_c   1.000
_cell.angle_alpha   90.00
_cell.angle_beta   90.00
_cell.angle_gamma   90.00
#
_symmetry.space_group_name_H-M   'P 1'
#
loop_
_entity.id
_entity.type
_entity.pdbx_description
1 polymer ?
#
loop_
_entity_poly.entity_id
_entity_poly.type
_entity_poly.pdbx_seq_one_letter_code
_entity_poly.pdbx_strand_id
1 'polypeptide(L)'
;MESKLEVSDKQVLPKIVHFIWVGGPIPADDLRFIHQISAIAKKSGFEVNLWVDNEMNYHKTAKLEDITIPNLKLRNVSELDEKIAQDPFFAEDSRQKKLAKSISREEVGFKNLAAAADLYRYVILRYFGGYYIDTDTRLKSNEKAEHERLSGKEKLSNTAKFGVSELEMIPDQAEFGIKVNGNFKIFKARVKSESEEPTIRSVSMGGNNDVIGVMPMHEVIDNALLAALQEYEKLDSTKIEKEPYPALYNPQISRKETTSMDAKRFPFGEQAEGKLNRRTLTIQTSGPSILFSSLQKFWEKLKDKRVKTVEGLSFNKKDVANLPIEFKSELRWLQKKSGPAYTTDSLPNKFFSSKTKDKDESSMQNTTDRNTPKA
;
A
#
# COMPACT_ATOMS: atom_id res chain seq x y z
N MET A 1 31.26 -23.29 -24.32
CA MET A 1 30.00 -22.97 -25.04
C MET A 1 29.11 -22.22 -24.07
N GLU A 2 29.15 -20.90 -24.09
CA GLU A 2 28.21 -20.07 -23.32
C GLU A 2 26.85 -20.14 -24.02
N SER A 3 25.87 -20.74 -23.35
CA SER A 3 24.49 -20.76 -23.82
C SER A 3 23.99 -19.32 -23.92
N LYS A 4 23.67 -18.87 -25.14
CA LYS A 4 22.85 -17.67 -25.35
C LYS A 4 21.53 -17.88 -24.62
N LEU A 5 21.41 -17.32 -23.42
CA LEU A 5 20.13 -17.10 -22.76
C LEU A 5 19.34 -16.14 -23.64
N GLU A 6 18.44 -16.70 -24.47
CA GLU A 6 17.38 -15.94 -25.11
C GLU A 6 16.51 -15.32 -24.00
N VAL A 7 16.56 -13.99 -23.91
CA VAL A 7 15.64 -13.15 -23.13
C VAL A 7 14.58 -12.74 -24.17
N SER A 8 13.27 -12.89 -24.01
CA SER A 8 12.43 -13.24 -22.86
C SER A 8 11.12 -13.85 -23.38
N ASP A 9 10.66 -14.96 -22.82
CA ASP A 9 9.24 -15.28 -22.89
C ASP A 9 8.49 -14.29 -22.00
N LYS A 10 7.70 -13.41 -22.62
CA LYS A 10 6.84 -12.48 -21.88
C LYS A 10 5.97 -13.28 -20.92
N GLN A 11 6.02 -12.93 -19.64
CA GLN A 11 5.26 -13.65 -18.62
C GLN A 11 3.87 -13.05 -18.50
N VAL A 12 2.85 -13.89 -18.45
CA VAL A 12 1.46 -13.45 -18.23
C VAL A 12 1.23 -13.32 -16.74
N LEU A 13 0.90 -12.12 -16.28
CA LEU A 13 0.65 -11.88 -14.85
C LEU A 13 -0.56 -12.68 -14.34
N PRO A 14 -0.56 -13.13 -13.06
CA PRO A 14 -1.67 -13.87 -12.49
C PRO A 14 -2.99 -13.09 -12.54
N LYS A 15 -4.09 -13.78 -12.82
CA LYS A 15 -5.45 -13.21 -12.84
C LYS A 15 -6.02 -12.99 -11.43
N ILE A 16 -5.30 -12.24 -10.59
CA ILE A 16 -5.67 -11.99 -9.20
C ILE A 16 -5.52 -10.49 -8.94
N VAL A 17 -6.55 -9.87 -8.35
CA VAL A 17 -6.52 -8.49 -7.88
C VAL A 17 -6.54 -8.48 -6.36
N HIS A 18 -5.71 -7.63 -5.77
CA HIS A 18 -5.54 -7.45 -4.35
C HIS A 18 -5.82 -5.98 -3.98
N PHE A 19 -6.76 -5.81 -3.07
CA PHE A 19 -7.00 -4.59 -2.31
C PHE A 19 -6.58 -4.80 -0.85
N ILE A 20 -6.11 -3.75 -0.18
CA ILE A 20 -5.74 -3.81 1.23
C ILE A 20 -6.44 -2.68 1.98
N TRP A 21 -7.11 -3.03 3.07
CA TRP A 21 -7.68 -2.06 3.98
C TRP A 21 -7.56 -2.50 5.44
N VAL A 22 -6.73 -1.79 6.20
CA VAL A 22 -6.50 -2.07 7.63
C VAL A 22 -6.92 -0.89 8.51
N GLY A 23 -7.29 -1.17 9.76
CA GLY A 23 -7.69 -0.19 10.77
C GLY A 23 -9.21 -0.10 10.98
N GLY A 24 -9.85 0.90 10.39
CA GLY A 24 -11.28 1.19 10.60
C GLY A 24 -12.19 0.81 9.42
N PRO A 25 -13.48 1.17 9.45
CA PRO A 25 -14.43 0.85 8.37
C PRO A 25 -14.02 1.40 7.01
N ILE A 26 -14.20 0.59 5.96
CA ILE A 26 -13.93 0.99 4.58
C ILE A 26 -14.95 2.05 4.15
N PRO A 27 -14.55 3.13 3.47
CA PRO A 27 -15.46 4.13 2.95
C PRO A 27 -16.39 3.55 1.88
N ALA A 28 -17.63 4.02 1.84
CA ALA A 28 -18.62 3.57 0.87
C ALA A 28 -18.17 3.75 -0.59
N ASP A 29 -17.52 4.87 -0.90
CA ASP A 29 -17.02 5.16 -2.25
C ASP A 29 -15.91 4.18 -2.67
N ASP A 30 -15.06 3.75 -1.74
CA ASP A 30 -14.02 2.75 -2.01
C ASP A 30 -14.64 1.36 -2.20
N LEU A 31 -15.66 0.99 -1.41
CA LEU A 31 -16.43 -0.24 -1.64
C LEU A 31 -17.13 -0.23 -3.00
N ARG A 32 -17.67 0.91 -3.44
CA ARG A 32 -18.27 1.06 -4.77
C ARG A 32 -17.24 0.89 -5.89
N PHE A 33 -16.01 1.37 -5.71
CA PHE A 33 -14.93 1.12 -6.65
C PHE A 33 -14.54 -0.36 -6.69
N ILE A 34 -14.34 -0.99 -5.53
CA ILE A 34 -14.07 -2.44 -5.45
C ILE A 34 -15.21 -3.23 -6.09
N HIS A 35 -16.46 -2.81 -5.90
CA HIS A 35 -17.63 -3.40 -6.56
C HIS A 35 -17.52 -3.37 -8.09
N GLN A 36 -17.17 -2.22 -8.67
CA GLN A 36 -16.99 -2.08 -10.11
C GLN A 36 -15.88 -3.01 -10.63
N ILE A 37 -14.71 -2.98 -10.00
CA ILE A 37 -13.58 -3.84 -10.38
C ILE A 37 -13.96 -5.32 -10.27
N SER A 38 -14.63 -5.70 -9.18
CA SER A 38 -15.01 -7.10 -8.95
C SER A 38 -16.07 -7.61 -9.92
N ALA A 39 -17.00 -6.75 -10.34
CA ALA A 39 -17.96 -7.07 -11.39
C ALA A 39 -17.30 -7.30 -12.75
N ILE A 40 -16.31 -6.48 -13.12
CA ILE A 40 -15.53 -6.68 -14.36
C ILE A 40 -14.66 -7.93 -14.25
N ALA A 41 -13.93 -8.07 -13.14
CA ALA A 41 -13.06 -9.22 -12.86
C ALA A 41 -13.79 -10.56 -12.95
N LYS A 42 -15.02 -10.63 -12.41
CA LYS A 42 -15.87 -11.83 -12.50
C LYS A 42 -16.12 -12.27 -13.94
N LYS A 43 -16.42 -11.33 -14.83
CA LYS A 43 -16.65 -11.60 -16.26
C LYS A 43 -15.37 -12.07 -16.96
N SER A 44 -14.22 -11.55 -16.54
CA SER A 44 -12.91 -11.83 -17.13
C SER A 44 -12.15 -13.01 -16.51
N GLY A 45 -12.76 -13.69 -15.53
CA GLY A 45 -12.16 -14.81 -14.80
C GLY A 45 -10.99 -14.42 -13.90
N PHE A 46 -11.01 -13.19 -13.36
CA PHE A 46 -10.07 -12.75 -12.34
C PHE A 46 -10.63 -13.00 -10.95
N GLU A 47 -9.78 -13.40 -10.01
CA GLU A 47 -10.08 -13.41 -8.58
C GLU A 47 -9.89 -12.01 -8.00
N VAL A 48 -10.76 -11.59 -7.08
CA VAL A 48 -10.59 -10.34 -6.33
C VAL A 48 -10.53 -10.62 -4.84
N ASN A 49 -9.46 -10.16 -4.20
CA ASN A 49 -9.20 -10.29 -2.78
C ASN A 49 -9.19 -8.91 -2.13
N LEU A 50 -9.93 -8.76 -1.03
CA LEU A 50 -9.81 -7.61 -0.12
C LEU A 50 -9.23 -8.11 1.20
N TRP A 51 -8.01 -7.68 1.48
CA TRP A 51 -7.28 -8.00 2.70
C TRP A 51 -7.61 -6.99 3.79
N VAL A 52 -8.07 -7.48 4.94
CA VAL A 52 -8.43 -6.67 6.11
C VAL A 52 -7.79 -7.23 7.37
N ASP A 53 -7.57 -6.36 8.35
CA ASP A 53 -7.22 -6.75 9.73
C ASP A 53 -8.44 -7.21 10.52
N ASN A 54 -9.62 -6.64 10.21
CA ASN A 54 -10.89 -6.99 10.80
C ASN A 54 -12.00 -7.00 9.75
N GLU A 55 -12.71 -8.13 9.58
CA GLU A 55 -13.82 -8.27 8.63
C GLU A 55 -14.96 -7.28 8.88
N MET A 56 -15.12 -6.81 10.12
CA MET A 56 -16.09 -5.76 10.43
C MET A 56 -15.79 -4.43 9.72
N ASN A 57 -14.55 -4.20 9.28
CA ASN A 57 -14.20 -3.03 8.48
C ASN A 57 -14.91 -3.03 7.13
N TYR A 58 -15.18 -4.21 6.57
CA TYR A 58 -16.03 -4.38 5.39
C TYR A 58 -17.51 -4.40 5.77
N HIS A 59 -17.92 -5.30 6.69
CA HIS A 59 -19.34 -5.57 6.94
C HIS A 59 -20.11 -4.38 7.49
N LYS A 60 -19.49 -3.50 8.29
CA LYS A 60 -20.15 -2.30 8.81
C LYS A 60 -20.64 -1.40 7.68
N THR A 61 -19.76 -1.05 6.75
CA THR A 61 -20.11 -0.16 5.64
C THR A 61 -20.96 -0.88 4.60
N ALA A 62 -20.63 -2.13 4.26
CA ALA A 62 -21.39 -2.91 3.28
C ALA A 62 -22.86 -3.06 3.69
N LYS A 63 -23.14 -3.34 4.97
CA LYS A 63 -24.51 -3.43 5.49
C LYS A 63 -25.20 -2.07 5.54
N LEU A 64 -24.49 -1.02 5.96
CA LEU A 64 -25.06 0.33 6.07
C LEU A 64 -25.47 0.89 4.70
N GLU A 65 -24.68 0.60 3.67
CA GLU A 65 -24.85 1.14 2.31
C GLU A 65 -25.54 0.15 1.36
N ASP A 66 -25.97 -1.01 1.87
CA ASP A 66 -26.57 -2.10 1.08
C ASP A 66 -25.71 -2.53 -0.14
N ILE A 67 -24.39 -2.65 0.06
CA ILE A 67 -23.43 -3.01 -0.99
C ILE A 67 -23.08 -4.50 -0.89
N THR A 68 -23.46 -5.26 -1.92
CA THR A 68 -23.01 -6.65 -2.11
C THR A 68 -22.00 -6.72 -3.24
N ILE A 69 -20.77 -7.16 -2.95
CA ILE A 69 -19.69 -7.21 -3.95
C ILE A 69 -19.59 -8.61 -4.57
N PRO A 70 -19.84 -8.76 -5.88
CA PRO A 70 -19.74 -10.07 -6.54
C PRO A 70 -18.29 -10.52 -6.60
N ASN A 71 -17.99 -11.82 -6.51
CA ASN A 71 -16.63 -12.37 -6.75
C ASN A 71 -15.52 -11.83 -5.82
N LEU A 72 -15.90 -11.20 -4.70
CA LEU A 72 -14.95 -10.72 -3.70
C LEU A 72 -14.68 -11.81 -2.67
N LYS A 73 -13.41 -12.14 -2.48
CA LYS A 73 -12.91 -12.89 -1.33
C LYS A 73 -12.44 -11.91 -0.27
N LEU A 74 -13.13 -11.89 0.87
CA LEU A 74 -12.67 -11.18 2.05
C LEU A 74 -11.61 -12.05 2.72
N ARG A 75 -10.43 -11.50 2.99
CA ARG A 75 -9.29 -12.22 3.57
C ARG A 75 -8.74 -11.48 4.77
N ASN A 76 -8.32 -12.22 5.79
CA ASN A 76 -7.68 -11.62 6.94
C ASN A 76 -6.16 -11.55 6.74
N VAL A 77 -5.51 -10.43 7.09
CA VAL A 77 -4.04 -10.30 6.99
C VAL A 77 -3.31 -11.30 7.89
N SER A 78 -3.92 -11.81 8.96
CA SER A 78 -3.36 -12.89 9.79
C SER A 78 -3.21 -14.22 9.05
N GLU A 79 -3.89 -14.44 7.92
CA GLU A 79 -3.64 -15.60 7.05
C GLU A 79 -2.20 -15.62 6.50
N LEU A 80 -1.52 -14.47 6.51
CA LEU A 80 -0.12 -14.37 6.09
C LEU A 80 0.82 -14.93 7.15
N ASP A 81 0.43 -14.99 8.42
CA ASP A 81 1.31 -15.40 9.53
C ASP A 81 1.83 -16.82 9.36
N GLU A 82 0.94 -17.75 9.00
CA GLU A 82 1.31 -19.16 8.76
C GLU A 82 2.25 -19.28 7.56
N LYS A 83 1.98 -18.53 6.48
CA LYS A 83 2.85 -18.53 5.30
C LYS A 83 4.24 -17.99 5.62
N ILE A 84 4.30 -16.86 6.34
CA ILE A 84 5.55 -16.24 6.78
C ILE A 84 6.33 -17.19 7.69
N ALA A 85 5.67 -17.86 8.62
CA ALA A 85 6.34 -18.77 9.57
C ALA A 85 6.99 -19.99 8.90
N GLN A 86 6.45 -20.42 7.76
CA GLN A 86 6.95 -21.60 7.01
C GLN A 86 7.93 -21.25 5.89
N ASP A 87 8.12 -19.97 5.58
CA ASP A 87 8.91 -19.54 4.43
C ASP A 87 10.39 -19.30 4.79
N PRO A 88 11.33 -20.01 4.15
CA PRO A 88 12.77 -19.83 4.39
C PRO A 88 13.27 -18.39 4.23
N PHE A 89 12.67 -17.59 3.34
CA PHE A 89 13.02 -16.19 3.14
C PHE A 89 12.88 -15.38 4.43
N PHE A 90 11.90 -15.70 5.28
CA PHE A 90 11.65 -15.01 6.54
C PHE A 90 12.37 -15.64 7.75
N ALA A 91 12.88 -16.87 7.62
CA ALA A 91 13.66 -17.53 8.66
C ALA A 91 15.07 -16.92 8.83
N GLU A 92 15.66 -16.42 7.74
CA GLU A 92 16.96 -15.76 7.76
C GLU A 92 16.93 -14.44 8.54
N ASP A 93 18.01 -14.12 9.26
CA ASP A 93 18.27 -12.84 9.94
C ASP A 93 17.12 -12.33 10.83
N SER A 94 16.30 -13.23 11.37
CA SER A 94 15.09 -12.88 12.12
C SER A 94 14.10 -11.99 11.34
N ARG A 95 14.05 -12.10 10.01
CA ARG A 95 13.21 -11.26 9.14
C ARG A 95 11.72 -11.33 9.50
N GLN A 96 11.22 -12.51 9.87
CA GLN A 96 9.86 -12.65 10.40
C GLN A 96 9.60 -11.71 11.59
N LYS A 97 10.50 -11.74 12.59
CA LYS A 97 10.38 -10.90 13.78
C LYS A 97 10.52 -9.42 13.44
N LYS A 98 11.42 -9.07 12.53
CA LYS A 98 11.60 -7.69 12.04
C LYS A 98 10.32 -7.20 11.34
N LEU A 99 9.73 -8.00 10.45
CA LEU A 99 8.48 -7.68 9.76
C LEU A 99 7.33 -7.47 10.74
N ALA A 100 7.11 -8.43 11.65
CA ALA A 100 6.06 -8.33 12.67
C ALA A 100 6.23 -7.07 13.54
N LYS A 101 7.47 -6.76 13.94
CA LYS A 101 7.78 -5.53 14.68
C LYS A 101 7.46 -4.28 13.87
N SER A 102 7.86 -4.22 12.59
CA SER A 102 7.59 -3.08 11.70
C SER A 102 6.09 -2.87 11.46
N ILE A 103 5.33 -3.94 11.21
CA ILE A 103 3.88 -3.87 11.05
C ILE A 103 3.23 -3.37 12.35
N SER A 104 3.55 -3.98 13.49
CA SER A 104 2.99 -3.57 14.79
C SER A 104 3.33 -2.11 15.14
N ARG A 105 4.57 -1.69 14.84
CA ARG A 105 5.02 -0.30 14.98
C ARG A 105 4.12 0.65 14.19
N GLU A 106 3.79 0.32 12.95
CA GLU A 106 2.97 1.17 12.10
C GLU A 106 1.48 1.08 12.45
N GLU A 107 0.90 -0.09 12.67
CA GLU A 107 -0.53 -0.25 12.96
C GLU A 107 -0.93 0.21 14.37
N VAL A 108 -0.15 -0.20 15.38
CA VAL A 108 -0.50 0.01 16.79
C VAL A 108 0.20 1.24 17.34
N GLY A 109 1.51 1.35 17.11
CA GLY A 109 2.34 2.42 17.66
C GLY A 109 2.03 3.78 17.04
N PHE A 110 2.47 3.98 15.79
CA PHE A 110 2.28 5.25 15.07
C PHE A 110 0.88 5.39 14.46
N LYS A 111 0.13 4.29 14.37
CA LYS A 111 -1.16 4.22 13.67
C LYS A 111 -1.08 4.74 12.23
N ASN A 112 0.06 4.50 11.58
CA ASN A 112 0.32 4.78 10.19
C ASN A 112 -0.07 3.58 9.31
N LEU A 113 -1.38 3.45 9.11
CA LEU A 113 -2.01 2.35 8.39
C LEU A 113 -1.58 2.28 6.91
N ALA A 114 -1.10 3.39 6.34
CA ALA A 114 -0.57 3.43 4.98
C ALA A 114 0.76 2.67 4.88
N ALA A 115 1.66 2.89 5.84
CA ALA A 115 2.92 2.15 5.90
C ALA A 115 2.71 0.67 6.22
N ALA A 116 1.75 0.34 7.09
CA ALA A 116 1.35 -1.03 7.33
C ALA A 116 0.84 -1.70 6.04
N ALA A 117 -0.07 -1.03 5.31
CA ALA A 117 -0.56 -1.50 4.01
C ALA A 117 0.58 -1.66 2.99
N ASP A 118 1.58 -0.77 2.98
CA ASP A 118 2.76 -0.91 2.13
C ASP A 118 3.54 -2.22 2.43
N LEU A 119 3.73 -2.57 3.71
CA LEU A 119 4.39 -3.81 4.12
C LEU A 119 3.56 -5.05 3.72
N TYR A 120 2.26 -5.06 4.01
CA TYR A 120 1.38 -6.15 3.60
C TYR A 120 1.36 -6.33 2.08
N ARG A 121 1.37 -5.24 1.31
CA ARG A 121 1.39 -5.29 -0.16
C ARG A 121 2.56 -6.13 -0.65
N TYR A 122 3.76 -5.91 -0.12
CA TYR A 122 4.91 -6.69 -0.58
C TYR A 122 4.80 -8.16 -0.18
N VAL A 123 4.33 -8.46 1.03
CA VAL A 123 4.12 -9.86 1.46
C VAL A 123 3.09 -10.56 0.58
N ILE A 124 1.94 -9.92 0.32
CA ILE A 124 0.86 -10.44 -0.52
C ILE A 124 1.36 -10.67 -1.94
N LEU A 125 1.96 -9.65 -2.57
CA LEU A 125 2.47 -9.76 -3.93
C LEU A 125 3.59 -10.80 -4.06
N ARG A 126 4.40 -10.98 -3.01
CA ARG A 126 5.42 -12.05 -2.99
C ARG A 126 4.76 -13.43 -3.07
N TYR A 127 3.73 -13.70 -2.28
CA TYR A 127 3.11 -15.03 -2.28
C TYR A 127 2.18 -15.29 -3.46
N PHE A 128 1.40 -14.28 -3.86
CA PHE A 128 0.28 -14.47 -4.79
C PHE A 128 0.53 -13.86 -6.18
N GLY A 129 1.46 -12.90 -6.29
CA GLY A 129 1.61 -12.09 -7.48
C GLY A 129 0.33 -11.33 -7.81
N GLY A 130 0.01 -11.23 -9.10
CA GLY A 130 -1.17 -10.57 -9.60
C GLY A 130 -1.05 -9.06 -9.54
N TYR A 131 -2.16 -8.40 -9.25
CA TYR A 131 -2.32 -6.95 -9.30
C TYR A 131 -2.65 -6.41 -7.92
N TYR A 132 -1.82 -5.53 -7.39
CA TYR A 132 -2.24 -4.64 -6.32
C TYR A 132 -2.86 -3.38 -6.91
N ILE A 133 -3.97 -2.93 -6.35
CA ILE A 133 -4.62 -1.66 -6.67
C ILE A 133 -5.05 -0.98 -5.36
N ASP A 134 -4.65 0.27 -5.15
CA ASP A 134 -5.10 1.07 -4.00
C ASP A 134 -6.63 1.24 -4.02
N THR A 135 -7.27 1.21 -2.85
CA THR A 135 -8.73 1.28 -2.73
C THR A 135 -9.33 2.63 -3.14
N ASP A 136 -8.54 3.70 -3.10
CA ASP A 136 -8.95 5.05 -3.49
C ASP A 136 -8.65 5.38 -4.98
N THR A 137 -8.11 4.41 -5.72
CA THR A 137 -7.98 4.51 -7.19
C THR A 137 -9.36 4.51 -7.85
N ARG A 138 -9.48 5.01 -9.09
CA ARG A 138 -10.76 5.07 -9.82
C ARG A 138 -10.59 4.64 -11.28
N LEU A 139 -11.68 4.26 -11.93
CA LEU A 139 -11.73 4.16 -13.40
C LEU A 139 -11.83 5.57 -14.00
N LYS A 140 -11.16 5.82 -15.13
CA LYS A 140 -11.32 7.07 -15.87
C LYS A 140 -12.77 7.20 -16.33
N SER A 141 -13.40 8.34 -16.04
CA SER A 141 -14.74 8.67 -16.51
C SER A 141 -14.75 8.94 -18.03
N ASN A 142 -15.82 8.56 -18.72
CA ASN A 142 -16.01 8.79 -20.16
C ASN A 142 -15.93 10.29 -20.56
N GLU A 143 -16.37 11.22 -19.70
CA GLU A 143 -16.36 12.67 -19.99
C GLU A 143 -14.95 13.26 -20.11
N LYS A 144 -14.00 12.88 -19.25
CA LYS A 144 -12.59 13.28 -19.37
C LYS A 144 -11.95 12.69 -20.64
N ALA A 145 -12.32 11.47 -20.99
CA ALA A 145 -11.81 10.80 -22.18
C ALA A 145 -12.34 11.44 -23.47
N GLU A 146 -13.59 11.96 -23.48
CA GLU A 146 -14.13 12.77 -24.57
C GLU A 146 -13.50 14.17 -24.66
N HIS A 147 -13.22 14.83 -23.53
CA HIS A 147 -12.54 16.12 -23.56
C HIS A 147 -11.08 16.02 -24.08
N GLU A 148 -10.34 14.96 -23.69
CA GLU A 148 -9.03 14.66 -24.28
C GLU A 148 -9.13 14.43 -25.80
N ARG A 149 -10.18 13.72 -26.25
CA ARG A 149 -10.50 13.53 -27.68
C ARG A 149 -10.79 14.82 -28.43
N LEU A 150 -11.54 15.74 -27.83
CA LEU A 150 -11.87 17.04 -28.45
C LEU A 150 -10.68 18.02 -28.43
N SER A 151 -9.72 17.84 -27.51
CA SER A 151 -8.55 18.72 -27.38
C SER A 151 -7.42 18.45 -28.38
N GLY A 152 -7.56 17.49 -29.29
CA GLY A 152 -6.62 17.24 -30.39
C GLY A 152 -5.24 16.70 -29.98
N LYS A 153 -5.04 16.35 -28.70
CA LYS A 153 -3.78 15.78 -28.20
C LYS A 153 -3.82 14.25 -28.30
N GLU A 154 -3.27 13.74 -29.41
CA GLU A 154 -2.84 12.36 -29.66
C GLU A 154 -3.88 11.22 -29.76
N LYS A 155 -3.48 10.19 -30.52
CA LYS A 155 -4.22 8.97 -30.85
C LYS A 155 -4.68 8.23 -29.59
N LEU A 156 -5.98 8.31 -29.31
CA LEU A 156 -6.64 7.59 -28.21
C LEU A 156 -6.36 6.08 -28.27
N SER A 157 -6.08 5.50 -27.11
CA SER A 157 -6.27 4.08 -26.84
C SER A 157 -7.76 3.75 -27.02
N ASN A 158 -8.06 2.54 -27.49
CA ASN A 158 -9.44 2.09 -27.75
C ASN A 158 -10.37 2.09 -26.50
N THR A 159 -9.84 2.43 -25.32
CA THR A 159 -10.47 2.27 -23.99
C THR A 159 -11.47 3.37 -23.58
N ALA A 160 -11.59 4.47 -24.33
CA ALA A 160 -12.43 5.63 -23.95
C ALA A 160 -13.93 5.53 -24.34
N LYS A 161 -14.36 4.46 -25.01
CA LYS A 161 -15.71 4.35 -25.60
C LYS A 161 -16.70 3.52 -24.78
N PHE A 162 -16.26 2.86 -23.72
CA PHE A 162 -17.00 1.74 -23.15
C PHE A 162 -17.73 2.13 -21.87
N GLY A 163 -19.00 1.75 -21.76
CA GLY A 163 -19.68 1.71 -20.46
C GLY A 163 -18.99 0.69 -19.54
N VAL A 164 -19.12 0.82 -18.21
CA VAL A 164 -18.55 -0.16 -17.25
C VAL A 164 -18.96 -1.61 -17.59
N SER A 165 -20.12 -1.79 -18.22
CA SER A 165 -20.63 -3.08 -18.71
C SER A 165 -19.78 -3.74 -19.80
N GLU A 166 -19.04 -2.95 -20.57
CA GLU A 166 -18.26 -3.35 -21.76
C GLU A 166 -16.76 -3.46 -21.47
N LEU A 167 -16.30 -3.03 -20.27
CA LEU A 167 -14.92 -3.22 -19.85
C LEU A 167 -14.64 -4.71 -19.60
N GLU A 168 -13.43 -5.12 -19.95
CA GLU A 168 -12.90 -6.46 -19.70
C GLU A 168 -11.46 -6.37 -19.19
N MET A 169 -11.15 -7.16 -18.16
CA MET A 169 -9.77 -7.34 -17.69
C MET A 169 -9.02 -8.37 -18.53
N ILE A 170 -7.83 -7.99 -19.01
CA ILE A 170 -6.93 -8.87 -19.76
C ILE A 170 -5.58 -8.89 -19.03
N PRO A 171 -5.04 -10.06 -18.64
CA PRO A 171 -3.78 -10.11 -17.92
C PRO A 171 -2.64 -9.56 -18.78
N ASP A 172 -1.82 -8.73 -18.17
CA ASP A 172 -0.68 -8.08 -18.77
C ASP A 172 0.39 -9.10 -19.08
N GLN A 173 1.01 -8.92 -20.24
CA GLN A 173 2.30 -9.52 -20.53
C GLN A 173 3.40 -8.61 -19.97
N ALA A 174 4.16 -9.11 -19.01
CA ALA A 174 5.29 -8.44 -18.39
C ALA A 174 6.60 -9.11 -18.86
N GLU A 175 7.43 -8.36 -19.57
CA GLU A 175 8.73 -8.84 -20.08
C GLU A 175 9.63 -9.33 -18.96
N PHE A 176 9.58 -8.65 -17.82
CA PHE A 176 10.38 -8.95 -16.65
C PHE A 176 9.55 -9.53 -15.52
N GLY A 177 8.33 -10.03 -15.77
CA GLY A 177 7.45 -10.54 -14.71
C GLY A 177 6.96 -9.46 -13.72
N ILE A 178 7.21 -8.18 -13.98
CA ILE A 178 6.74 -7.05 -13.16
C ILE A 178 6.39 -5.84 -14.02
N LYS A 179 5.34 -5.11 -13.62
CA LYS A 179 4.94 -3.79 -14.09
C LYS A 179 4.55 -2.91 -12.91
N VAL A 180 4.89 -1.64 -12.95
CA VAL A 180 4.53 -0.66 -11.92
C VAL A 180 4.02 0.64 -12.52
N ASN A 181 3.26 1.39 -11.73
CA ASN A 181 2.90 2.75 -12.08
C ASN A 181 4.08 3.71 -11.86
N GLY A 182 4.89 3.92 -12.90
CA GLY A 182 6.09 4.74 -12.78
C GLY A 182 6.51 5.42 -14.07
N ASN A 183 7.21 6.54 -13.89
CA ASN A 183 7.97 7.24 -14.92
C ASN A 183 9.41 6.74 -14.91
N PHE A 184 9.91 6.38 -16.08
CA PHE A 184 11.25 5.87 -16.27
C PHE A 184 11.99 6.75 -17.26
N LYS A 185 13.18 7.25 -16.89
CA LYS A 185 14.04 8.06 -17.75
C LYS A 185 15.37 7.34 -17.94
N ILE A 186 15.64 6.94 -19.19
CA ILE A 186 16.92 6.35 -19.59
C ILE A 186 17.91 7.49 -19.90
N PHE A 187 19.05 7.52 -19.23
CA PHE A 187 20.17 8.39 -19.56
C PHE A 187 21.23 7.59 -20.30
N LYS A 188 21.47 7.95 -21.56
CA LYS A 188 22.46 7.30 -22.43
C LYS A 188 23.82 8.00 -22.32
N ALA A 189 24.90 7.25 -22.45
CA ALA A 189 26.24 7.81 -22.59
C ALA A 189 26.34 8.56 -23.92
N ARG A 190 27.15 9.62 -23.95
CA ARG A 190 27.53 10.27 -25.22
C ARG A 190 28.46 9.31 -25.97
N VAL A 191 28.06 8.93 -27.17
CA VAL A 191 28.91 8.19 -28.11
C VAL A 191 29.83 9.14 -28.86
N LYS A 192 31.05 8.69 -29.15
CA LYS A 192 32.08 9.52 -29.80
C LYS A 192 31.94 9.54 -31.33
N SER A 193 31.22 8.57 -31.89
CA SER A 193 30.95 8.45 -33.32
C SER A 193 29.48 8.11 -33.56
N GLU A 194 28.94 8.49 -34.73
CA GLU A 194 27.55 8.18 -35.12
C GLU A 194 27.31 6.67 -35.35
N SER A 195 28.37 5.88 -35.49
CA SER A 195 28.31 4.43 -35.70
C SER A 195 28.27 3.60 -34.41
N GLU A 196 28.49 4.20 -33.24
CA GLU A 196 28.41 3.51 -31.96
C GLU A 196 26.98 3.54 -31.40
N GLU A 197 26.44 2.38 -31.01
CA GLU A 197 25.19 2.37 -30.25
C GLU A 197 25.41 3.00 -28.87
N PRO A 198 24.62 4.01 -28.47
CA PRO A 198 24.77 4.64 -27.16
C PRO A 198 24.49 3.64 -26.03
N THR A 199 25.52 3.36 -25.23
CA THR A 199 25.38 2.54 -24.02
C THR A 199 24.51 3.26 -22.98
N ILE A 200 23.63 2.53 -22.30
CA ILE A 200 22.82 3.13 -21.24
C ILE A 200 23.70 3.39 -20.02
N ARG A 201 23.84 4.65 -19.62
CA ARG A 201 24.66 5.06 -18.47
C ARG A 201 23.91 4.84 -17.15
N SER A 202 22.69 5.33 -17.07
CA SER A 202 21.85 5.22 -15.86
C SER A 202 20.37 5.26 -16.21
N VAL A 203 19.53 4.83 -15.29
CA VAL A 203 18.07 5.00 -15.37
C VAL A 203 17.63 5.69 -14.11
N SER A 204 16.84 6.75 -14.25
CA SER A 204 16.06 7.30 -13.15
C SER A 204 14.68 6.69 -13.21
N MET A 205 14.24 6.12 -12.09
CA MET A 205 12.91 5.59 -11.91
C MET A 205 12.23 6.36 -10.80
N GLY A 206 10.96 6.70 -11.00
CA GLY A 206 10.15 7.34 -9.97
C GLY A 206 8.68 7.19 -10.27
N GLY A 207 7.86 7.16 -9.24
CA GLY A 207 6.43 6.94 -9.39
C GLY A 207 5.79 6.64 -8.06
N ASN A 208 4.72 5.87 -8.13
CA ASN A 208 3.87 5.50 -7.02
C ASN A 208 3.70 3.98 -6.99
N ASN A 209 3.37 3.45 -5.82
CA ASN A 209 3.17 2.02 -5.58
C ASN A 209 1.67 1.68 -5.44
N ASP A 210 0.81 2.60 -5.85
CA ASP A 210 -0.65 2.50 -5.83
C ASP A 210 -1.16 1.38 -6.75
N VAL A 211 -0.40 1.06 -7.80
CA VAL A 211 -0.65 -0.09 -8.68
C VAL A 211 0.65 -0.82 -9.03
N ILE A 212 0.64 -2.13 -8.82
CA ILE A 212 1.74 -3.04 -9.13
C ILE A 212 1.15 -4.30 -9.74
N GLY A 213 1.71 -4.76 -10.85
CA GLY A 213 1.43 -6.06 -11.44
C GLY A 213 2.69 -6.90 -11.38
N VAL A 214 2.67 -8.10 -10.79
CA VAL A 214 3.90 -8.88 -10.60
C VAL A 214 3.64 -10.38 -10.54
N MET A 215 4.64 -11.16 -10.93
CA MET A 215 4.65 -12.61 -10.72
C MET A 215 4.92 -12.93 -9.24
N PRO A 216 4.40 -14.05 -8.71
CA PRO A 216 4.76 -14.48 -7.36
C PRO A 216 6.27 -14.74 -7.26
N MET A 217 6.82 -14.54 -6.06
CA MET A 217 8.24 -14.74 -5.72
C MET A 217 9.21 -13.93 -6.59
N HIS A 218 8.77 -12.76 -7.06
CA HIS A 218 9.60 -11.91 -7.90
C HIS A 218 10.70 -11.20 -7.10
N GLU A 219 11.94 -11.26 -7.58
CA GLU A 219 13.14 -10.72 -6.90
C GLU A 219 13.02 -9.23 -6.52
N VAL A 220 12.31 -8.42 -7.32
CA VAL A 220 12.07 -7.01 -6.98
C VAL A 220 11.26 -6.86 -5.69
N ILE A 221 10.27 -7.73 -5.46
CA ILE A 221 9.43 -7.69 -4.25
C ILE A 221 10.22 -8.18 -3.03
N ASP A 222 11.02 -9.23 -3.21
CA ASP A 222 11.95 -9.70 -2.17
C ASP A 222 12.93 -8.59 -1.75
N ASN A 223 13.55 -7.93 -2.73
CA ASN A 223 14.46 -6.82 -2.49
C ASN A 223 13.77 -5.64 -1.82
N ALA A 224 12.52 -5.34 -2.18
CA ALA A 224 11.73 -4.29 -1.55
C ALA A 224 11.42 -4.61 -0.08
N LEU A 225 11.06 -5.86 0.23
CA LEU A 225 10.87 -6.32 1.61
C LEU A 225 12.16 -6.19 2.42
N LEU A 226 13.28 -6.69 1.91
CA LEU A 226 14.57 -6.62 2.60
C LEU A 226 14.99 -5.17 2.85
N ALA A 227 14.88 -4.31 1.84
CA ALA A 227 15.21 -2.90 1.97
C ALA A 227 14.30 -2.19 2.99
N ALA A 228 13.00 -2.49 3.00
CA ALA A 228 12.08 -1.94 3.99
C ALA A 228 12.48 -2.36 5.42
N LEU A 229 12.75 -3.64 5.66
CA LEU A 229 13.18 -4.13 6.97
C LEU A 229 14.49 -3.48 7.43
N GLN A 230 15.44 -3.26 6.52
CA GLN A 230 16.69 -2.56 6.80
C GLN A 230 16.46 -1.09 7.16
N GLU A 231 15.57 -0.37 6.46
CA GLU A 231 15.24 1.02 6.81
C GLU A 231 14.54 1.12 8.17
N TYR A 232 13.65 0.18 8.50
CA TYR A 232 13.05 0.11 9.84
C TYR A 232 14.10 -0.15 10.94
N GLU A 233 15.07 -1.03 10.69
CA GLU A 233 16.16 -1.30 11.62
C GLU A 233 17.09 -0.08 11.80
N LYS A 234 17.36 0.67 10.72
CA LYS A 234 18.07 1.96 10.81
C LYS A 234 17.29 2.96 11.66
N LEU A 235 15.98 3.06 11.46
CA LEU A 235 15.12 3.94 12.28
C LEU A 235 15.11 3.55 13.76
N ASP A 236 15.15 2.25 14.06
CA ASP A 236 15.18 1.75 15.45
C ASP A 236 16.55 1.97 16.13
N SER A 237 17.63 1.94 15.35
CA SER A 237 19.01 2.11 15.85
C SER A 237 19.47 3.56 15.91
N THR A 238 18.80 4.46 15.18
CA THR A 238 19.11 5.88 15.21
C THR A 238 18.75 6.46 16.58
N LYS A 239 19.77 6.86 17.35
CA LYS A 239 19.56 7.61 18.60
C LYS A 239 18.92 8.94 18.27
N ILE A 240 17.66 9.10 18.65
CA ILE A 240 16.96 10.37 18.58
C ILE A 240 17.46 11.21 19.76
N GLU A 241 18.41 12.11 19.52
CA GLU A 241 19.03 12.94 20.57
C GLU A 241 18.05 13.89 21.28
N LYS A 242 16.88 14.14 20.69
CA LYS A 242 15.73 14.81 21.32
C LYS A 242 14.46 14.14 20.83
N GLU A 243 13.73 13.47 21.71
CA GLU A 243 12.38 12.99 21.39
C GLU A 243 11.60 14.13 20.74
N PRO A 244 11.06 13.97 19.51
CA PRO A 244 10.09 14.90 19.00
C PRO A 244 8.83 14.71 19.86
N TYR A 245 8.76 15.46 20.96
CA TYR A 245 7.68 15.41 21.92
C TYR A 245 6.31 15.67 21.23
N PRO A 246 5.19 15.24 21.85
CA PRO A 246 3.83 15.27 21.30
C PRO A 246 3.19 16.68 21.17
N ALA A 247 3.97 17.75 21.26
CA ALA A 247 3.47 19.13 21.43
C ALA A 247 3.32 19.92 20.12
N LEU A 248 3.38 19.28 18.95
CA LEU A 248 3.32 19.95 17.64
C LEU A 248 1.94 19.80 17.00
N TYR A 249 0.99 20.58 17.52
CA TYR A 249 -0.27 20.93 16.86
C TYR A 249 -0.10 22.37 16.32
N ASN A 250 0.15 22.53 15.02
CA ASN A 250 0.01 23.79 14.29
C ASN A 250 -0.94 23.67 13.07
N PRO A 251 -2.17 24.25 13.10
CA PRO A 251 -3.25 24.04 12.12
C PRO A 251 -3.13 24.74 10.76
N GLN A 252 -1.92 25.13 10.35
CA GLN A 252 -1.72 26.06 9.22
C GLN A 252 -0.94 25.52 8.02
N ILE A 253 -0.69 24.21 7.90
CA ILE A 253 -0.04 23.69 6.69
C ILE A 253 -0.99 23.72 5.48
N SER A 254 -0.51 24.32 4.39
CA SER A 254 -1.28 24.62 3.19
C SER A 254 -1.83 23.35 2.53
N ARG A 255 -3.14 23.36 2.26
CA ARG A 255 -3.98 22.24 1.76
C ARG A 255 -3.59 21.66 0.38
N LYS A 256 -2.49 22.11 -0.23
CA LYS A 256 -2.14 21.79 -1.63
C LYS A 256 -1.22 20.57 -1.78
N GLU A 257 -0.66 20.03 -0.70
CA GLU A 257 0.44 19.04 -0.79
C GLU A 257 0.16 17.70 -0.07
N THR A 258 -1.01 17.52 0.52
CA THR A 258 -1.36 16.32 1.29
C THR A 258 -2.23 15.35 0.48
N THR A 259 -2.00 14.05 0.63
CA THR A 259 -2.68 12.95 -0.07
C THR A 259 -3.61 12.16 0.87
N SER A 260 -4.55 11.38 0.32
CA SER A 260 -5.44 10.46 1.07
C SER A 260 -4.67 9.52 2.02
N MET A 261 -3.52 9.03 1.56
CA MET A 261 -2.60 8.19 2.34
C MET A 261 -1.98 8.92 3.54
N ASP A 262 -1.95 10.26 3.57
CA ASP A 262 -1.42 11.02 4.70
C ASP A 262 -2.35 11.02 5.91
N ALA A 263 -3.67 10.81 5.74
CA ALA A 263 -4.59 10.60 6.86
C ALA A 263 -4.41 9.22 7.51
N LYS A 264 -4.12 8.19 6.70
CA LYS A 264 -3.70 6.88 7.22
C LYS A 264 -2.34 6.95 7.90
N ARG A 265 -1.49 7.95 7.60
CA ARG A 265 -0.21 8.21 8.29
C ARG A 265 -0.36 8.94 9.63
N PHE A 266 -1.52 9.56 9.88
CA PHE A 266 -1.80 10.40 11.04
C PHE A 266 -3.29 10.37 11.44
N PRO A 267 -3.75 9.44 12.30
CA PRO A 267 -5.10 9.53 12.85
C PRO A 267 -5.22 10.63 13.92
N PHE A 268 -4.11 11.19 14.45
CA PHE A 268 -4.10 12.13 15.58
C PHE A 268 -2.98 13.19 15.57
N GLY A 269 -2.58 13.79 14.45
CA GLY A 269 -1.58 14.89 14.54
C GLY A 269 -1.25 15.61 13.24
N GLU A 270 -0.86 16.88 13.38
CA GLU A 270 -0.40 17.73 12.28
C GLU A 270 1.05 17.43 11.91
N GLN A 271 1.40 17.70 10.64
CA GLN A 271 2.79 17.61 10.21
C GLN A 271 3.59 18.72 10.90
N ALA A 272 4.67 18.38 11.58
CA ALA A 272 5.59 19.38 12.10
C ALA A 272 6.31 20.09 10.94
N GLU A 273 6.34 21.43 10.94
CA GLU A 273 7.30 22.18 10.14
C GLU A 273 8.71 21.92 10.69
N GLY A 274 9.47 21.08 9.99
CA GLY A 274 10.89 20.86 10.30
C GLY A 274 11.35 19.40 10.23
N LYS A 275 12.18 19.16 9.21
CA LYS A 275 13.22 18.11 9.08
C LYS A 275 12.87 16.63 8.91
N LEU A 276 11.71 16.10 9.30
CA LEU A 276 11.27 14.76 8.82
C LEU A 276 9.74 14.67 8.77
N ASN A 277 9.16 14.92 7.59
CA ASN A 277 7.75 14.65 7.36
C ASN A 277 7.51 13.13 7.36
N ARG A 278 6.56 12.63 8.16
CA ARG A 278 6.18 11.20 8.22
C ARG A 278 5.80 10.62 6.86
N ARG A 279 5.25 11.45 5.97
CA ARG A 279 5.03 11.13 4.55
C ARG A 279 6.34 10.73 3.88
N THR A 280 7.37 11.56 4.01
CA THR A 280 8.70 11.30 3.47
C THR A 280 9.29 10.03 4.07
N LEU A 281 9.19 9.87 5.41
CA LEU A 281 9.61 8.64 6.08
C LEU A 281 8.92 7.42 5.50
N THR A 282 7.59 7.43 5.40
CA THR A 282 6.82 6.31 4.85
C THR A 282 7.25 6.00 3.42
N ILE A 283 7.39 7.04 2.58
CA ILE A 283 7.86 6.88 1.20
C ILE A 283 9.24 6.21 1.16
N GLN A 284 10.12 6.53 2.10
CA GLN A 284 11.49 6.03 2.19
C GLN A 284 11.62 4.67 2.88
N THR A 285 10.70 4.29 3.77
CA THR A 285 10.83 3.08 4.61
C THR A 285 10.03 1.91 4.08
N SER A 286 8.86 2.15 3.48
CA SER A 286 7.96 1.09 2.99
C SER A 286 7.28 1.46 1.68
N GLY A 287 7.20 2.74 1.35
CA GLY A 287 6.47 3.25 0.21
C GLY A 287 7.23 3.16 -1.12
N PRO A 288 6.91 4.03 -2.10
CA PRO A 288 7.40 3.86 -3.46
C PRO A 288 8.92 3.98 -3.61
N SER A 289 9.63 4.72 -2.74
CA SER A 289 11.09 4.85 -2.87
C SER A 289 11.80 3.50 -2.73
N ILE A 290 11.29 2.62 -1.85
CA ILE A 290 11.84 1.27 -1.65
C ILE A 290 11.61 0.39 -2.88
N LEU A 291 10.40 0.43 -3.43
CA LEU A 291 10.05 -0.32 -4.64
C LEU A 291 10.92 0.13 -5.83
N PHE A 292 11.03 1.44 -6.08
CA PHE A 292 11.80 1.95 -7.21
C PHE A 292 13.30 1.77 -7.05
N SER A 293 13.84 1.83 -5.81
CA SER A 293 15.23 1.45 -5.56
C SER A 293 15.49 -0.03 -5.88
N SER A 294 14.54 -0.90 -5.52
CA SER A 294 14.62 -2.34 -5.79
C SER A 294 14.50 -2.66 -7.29
N LEU A 295 13.60 -1.97 -7.99
CA LEU A 295 13.49 -2.03 -9.46
C LEU A 295 14.77 -1.54 -10.14
N GLN A 296 15.37 -0.46 -9.66
CA GLN A 296 16.60 0.07 -10.22
C GLN A 296 17.74 -0.95 -10.08
N LYS A 297 17.91 -1.55 -8.89
CA LYS A 297 18.92 -2.61 -8.65
C LYS A 297 18.69 -3.82 -9.55
N PHE A 298 17.45 -4.26 -9.66
CA PHE A 298 17.07 -5.36 -10.55
C PHE A 298 17.40 -5.04 -12.00
N TRP A 299 17.04 -3.85 -12.48
CA TRP A 299 17.36 -3.41 -13.83
C TRP A 299 18.88 -3.28 -14.06
N GLU A 300 19.64 -2.79 -13.07
CA GLU A 300 21.09 -2.73 -13.12
C GLU A 300 21.73 -4.11 -13.30
N LYS A 301 21.21 -5.14 -12.62
CA LYS A 301 21.60 -6.55 -12.79
C LYS A 301 21.29 -7.09 -14.19
N LEU A 302 20.24 -6.55 -14.84
CA LEU A 302 19.84 -6.93 -16.20
C LEU A 302 20.60 -6.18 -17.31
N LYS A 303 21.27 -5.05 -17.01
CA LYS A 303 21.94 -4.22 -18.03
C LYS A 303 22.96 -4.99 -18.87
N ASP A 304 23.61 -6.00 -18.30
CA ASP A 304 24.56 -6.86 -19.02
C ASP A 304 23.86 -7.80 -20.03
N LYS A 305 22.52 -7.83 -20.05
CA LYS A 305 21.68 -8.70 -20.87
C LYS A 305 20.68 -7.89 -21.72
N ARG A 306 21.19 -7.09 -22.67
CA ARG A 306 20.45 -6.60 -23.86
C ARG A 306 19.14 -5.81 -23.61
N VAL A 307 18.88 -5.29 -22.41
CA VAL A 307 17.65 -4.53 -22.15
C VAL A 307 17.70 -3.17 -22.85
N LYS A 308 17.03 -3.06 -24.00
CA LYS A 308 17.00 -1.83 -24.83
C LYS A 308 16.02 -0.78 -24.32
N THR A 309 14.98 -1.17 -23.57
CA THR A 309 13.96 -0.25 -23.05
C THR A 309 13.52 -0.62 -21.63
N VAL A 310 13.04 0.39 -20.90
CA VAL A 310 12.44 0.26 -19.55
C VAL A 310 10.91 0.27 -19.62
N GLU A 311 10.36 0.41 -20.83
CA GLU A 311 8.91 0.51 -21.07
C GLU A 311 8.18 -0.76 -20.62
N GLY A 312 8.83 -1.93 -20.70
CA GLY A 312 8.28 -3.19 -20.20
C GLY A 312 8.05 -3.24 -18.69
N LEU A 313 8.64 -2.32 -17.92
CA LEU A 313 8.44 -2.18 -16.47
C LEU A 313 7.29 -1.25 -16.10
N SER A 314 6.75 -0.48 -17.05
CA SER A 314 5.68 0.49 -16.82
C SER A 314 4.34 -0.03 -17.32
N PHE A 315 3.26 0.38 -16.66
CA PHE A 315 1.93 0.34 -17.28
C PHE A 315 1.85 1.42 -18.37
N ASN A 316 2.07 1.01 -19.63
CA ASN A 316 1.92 1.90 -20.78
C ASN A 316 0.54 2.58 -20.75
N LYS A 317 0.53 3.92 -20.80
CA LYS A 317 -0.70 4.75 -20.88
C LYS A 317 -1.68 4.62 -19.69
N LYS A 318 -1.23 4.08 -18.55
CA LYS A 318 -2.02 3.87 -17.31
C LYS A 318 -3.14 2.84 -17.42
N ASP A 319 -3.11 1.99 -18.45
CA ASP A 319 -4.04 0.88 -18.54
C ASP A 319 -3.46 -0.30 -17.74
N VAL A 320 -4.25 -0.85 -16.81
CA VAL A 320 -3.83 -1.90 -15.89
C VAL A 320 -4.76 -3.08 -16.12
N ALA A 321 -4.22 -4.21 -16.59
CA ALA A 321 -5.02 -5.32 -17.06
C ALA A 321 -6.13 -4.89 -18.05
N ASN A 322 -5.81 -3.99 -18.99
CA ASN A 322 -6.75 -3.38 -19.94
C ASN A 322 -7.84 -2.45 -19.31
N LEU A 323 -7.71 -2.09 -18.03
CA LEU A 323 -8.60 -1.12 -17.38
C LEU A 323 -8.01 0.29 -17.40
N PRO A 324 -8.79 1.31 -17.81
CA PRO A 324 -8.33 2.69 -17.79
C PRO A 324 -8.39 3.24 -16.36
N ILE A 325 -7.26 3.18 -15.65
CA ILE A 325 -7.19 3.60 -14.25
C ILE A 325 -6.77 5.07 -14.13
N GLU A 326 -7.50 5.84 -13.32
CA GLU A 326 -7.14 7.18 -12.86
C GLU A 326 -6.63 7.12 -11.42
N PHE A 327 -5.40 7.59 -11.23
CA PHE A 327 -4.81 7.76 -9.93
C PHE A 327 -5.37 9.05 -9.30
N LYS A 328 -6.26 8.88 -8.33
CA LYS A 328 -6.88 9.99 -7.61
C LYS A 328 -6.52 9.87 -6.14
N SER A 329 -5.58 10.70 -5.69
CA SER A 329 -5.42 10.93 -4.25
C SER A 329 -6.64 11.74 -3.76
N GLU A 330 -7.63 11.10 -3.14
CA GLU A 330 -8.82 11.79 -2.68
C GLU A 330 -8.53 12.72 -1.48
N LEU A 331 -8.67 14.04 -1.70
CA LEU A 331 -8.51 15.08 -0.67
C LEU A 331 -9.71 15.21 0.29
N ARG A 332 -10.78 14.43 0.11
CA ARG A 332 -12.04 14.56 0.88
C ARG A 332 -11.85 14.33 2.39
N TRP A 333 -10.80 13.64 2.80
CA TRP A 333 -10.43 13.41 4.21
C TRP A 333 -9.79 14.63 4.89
N LEU A 334 -9.33 15.61 4.12
CA LEU A 334 -8.90 16.93 4.64
C LEU A 334 -10.09 17.83 4.98
N GLN A 335 -11.30 17.45 4.57
CA GLN A 335 -12.52 18.16 4.97
C GLN A 335 -12.87 17.71 6.38
N LYS A 336 -12.77 18.63 7.33
CA LYS A 336 -13.11 18.43 8.74
C LYS A 336 -14.54 17.88 8.84
N LYS A 337 -14.70 16.58 9.08
CA LYS A 337 -16.00 16.02 9.47
C LYS A 337 -16.31 16.56 10.87
N SER A 338 -17.53 17.02 11.09
CA SER A 338 -18.06 17.31 12.42
C SER A 338 -18.29 15.97 13.15
N GLY A 339 -17.23 15.41 13.72
CA GLY A 339 -17.24 14.14 14.43
C GLY A 339 -15.80 13.63 14.65
N PRO A 340 -15.59 12.72 15.61
CA PRO A 340 -14.28 12.11 15.80
C PRO A 340 -13.92 11.32 14.53
N ALA A 341 -12.67 11.45 14.06
CA ALA A 341 -12.18 10.79 12.84
C ALA A 341 -12.35 9.26 12.87
N TYR A 342 -12.45 8.69 14.08
CA TYR A 342 -12.78 7.31 14.39
C TYR A 342 -13.61 7.30 15.68
N THR A 343 -14.62 6.43 15.80
CA THR A 343 -15.18 6.09 17.11
C THR A 343 -14.18 5.18 17.83
N THR A 344 -13.86 5.46 19.08
CA THR A 344 -12.99 4.59 19.90
C THR A 344 -13.53 3.18 20.03
N ASP A 345 -14.83 2.99 19.74
CA ASP A 345 -15.54 1.72 19.74
C ASP A 345 -15.08 0.74 18.63
N SER A 346 -14.27 1.19 17.67
CA SER A 346 -13.62 0.31 16.68
C SER A 346 -12.22 -0.14 17.08
N LEU A 347 -11.70 0.29 18.24
CA LEU A 347 -10.44 -0.22 18.77
C LEU A 347 -10.67 -1.60 19.41
N PRO A 348 -9.77 -2.59 19.23
CA PRO A 348 -9.81 -3.81 20.01
C PRO A 348 -9.70 -3.45 21.50
N ASN A 349 -10.78 -3.67 22.27
CA ASN A 349 -10.85 -3.41 23.72
C ASN A 349 -9.74 -4.11 24.54
N LYS A 350 -8.95 -5.00 23.94
CA LYS A 350 -8.00 -5.88 24.65
C LYS A 350 -6.71 -5.20 25.12
N PHE A 351 -6.34 -4.01 24.64
CA PHE A 351 -5.04 -3.41 25.01
C PHE A 351 -5.11 -2.28 26.05
N PHE A 352 -6.30 -1.79 26.40
CA PHE A 352 -6.48 -0.75 27.43
C PHE A 352 -7.28 -1.21 28.65
N SER A 353 -7.38 -2.53 28.93
CA SER A 353 -7.65 -2.95 30.30
C SER A 353 -6.38 -2.74 31.13
N SER A 354 -6.06 -1.48 31.45
CA SER A 354 -5.27 -1.23 32.64
C SER A 354 -6.08 -1.82 33.79
N LYS A 355 -5.62 -2.97 34.30
CA LYS A 355 -5.86 -3.34 35.68
C LYS A 355 -5.21 -2.24 36.54
N THR A 356 -5.86 -1.10 36.66
CA THR A 356 -5.77 -0.31 37.87
C THR A 356 -6.39 -1.18 38.95
N LYS A 357 -5.52 -1.90 39.65
CA LYS A 357 -5.81 -2.36 41.00
C LYS A 357 -6.19 -1.11 41.78
N ASP A 358 -7.46 -0.98 42.14
CA ASP A 358 -7.86 -0.16 43.26
C ASP A 358 -7.19 -0.76 44.50
N LYS A 359 -6.00 -0.23 44.80
CA LYS A 359 -5.48 -0.14 46.16
C LYS A 359 -5.92 1.23 46.63
N ASP A 360 -7.00 1.28 47.38
CA ASP A 360 -7.14 2.07 48.61
C ASP A 360 -8.61 2.07 49.04
N GLU A 361 -8.98 1.10 49.86
CA GLU A 361 -10.05 1.23 50.86
C GLU A 361 -9.90 0.07 51.87
N SER A 362 -8.90 0.17 52.73
CA SER A 362 -8.85 -0.60 53.98
C SER A 362 -8.41 0.29 55.14
N SER A 363 -9.31 1.18 55.56
CA SER A 363 -9.22 1.84 56.87
C SER A 363 -10.62 2.16 57.40
N MET A 364 -11.44 1.14 57.61
CA MET A 364 -12.44 1.19 58.68
C MET A 364 -12.14 0.10 59.68
N GLN A 365 -11.49 0.53 60.76
CA GLN A 365 -11.26 -0.25 61.95
C GLN A 365 -12.61 -0.57 62.61
N ASN A 366 -12.78 -1.85 62.91
CA ASN A 366 -13.75 -2.37 63.85
C ASN A 366 -13.66 -1.65 65.20
N THR A 367 -14.72 -0.96 65.59
CA THR A 367 -15.03 -0.65 67.00
C THR A 367 -16.25 -1.47 67.43
N THR A 368 -15.91 -2.62 68.01
CA THR A 368 -16.57 -3.34 69.10
C THR A 368 -17.86 -2.75 69.71
N ASP A 369 -18.87 -3.63 69.70
CA ASP A 369 -19.98 -3.70 70.65
C ASP A 369 -19.51 -3.62 72.12
N ARG A 370 -20.16 -2.75 72.90
CA ARG A 370 -20.35 -2.92 74.36
C ARG A 370 -21.76 -2.52 74.75
N ASN A 371 -22.59 -3.54 74.95
CA ASN A 371 -23.77 -3.46 75.79
C ASN A 371 -23.36 -3.49 77.27
N THR A 372 -23.81 -2.51 78.06
CA THR A 372 -24.17 -2.71 79.47
C THR A 372 -25.13 -1.60 79.91
N PRO A 373 -26.32 -1.92 80.44
CA PRO A 373 -27.19 -0.94 81.10
C PRO A 373 -26.77 -0.74 82.56
N LYS A 374 -26.91 0.49 83.07
CA LYS A 374 -26.84 0.79 84.50
C LYS A 374 -28.23 0.69 85.14
N ALA A 375 -28.21 0.23 86.39
CA ALA A 375 -29.28 0.28 87.36
C ALA A 375 -29.74 1.71 87.68
#